data_AF-A0A852U1Z6-F1
#
_entry.id   AF-A0A852U1Z6-F1
#
_cell.length_a   1.000
_cell.length_b   1.000
_cell.length_c   1.000
_cell.angle_alpha   90.00
_cell.angle_beta   90.00
_cell.angle_gamma   90.00
#
_symmetry.space_group_name_H-M   'P 1'
#
loop_
_entity.id
_entity.type
_entity.pdbx_description
1 polymer ?
#
loop_
_entity_poly.entity_id
_entity_poly.type
_entity_poly.pdbx_seq_one_letter_code
_entity_poly.pdbx_strand_id
1 'polypeptide(L)'
;MALAQPILTGLALHHLGALIAELVDPWSAQQDSRLRQRRGHGRKRAAGAGPGHTLMFTDRVIATLVILRFQLPHAALAALYGADRSTVTRAVHEIRPLLAARGCAAPEAPGVRLHTLADVFAYAAAHGGHLRVDGTEVQVRRPRAKRPERRAFVSGKKKQNTGKATAVSDEKGRLLFFGAFRPGRMHDATMLRTEGVDDLLRQYPGVGVEADSGYQGLVRDYPGQVSGPPKKPGKDASEEEVQRWQDQRKAQSSGRICVEHAIAEPKQWRSLQRYTGRREHFPETAAAIAGLVSDRCVQR
;
A
#
# COMPACT_ATOMS: atom_id res chain seq x y z
N MET A 1 27.71 1.02 -3.22
CA MET A 1 27.47 2.49 -3.19
C MET A 1 26.63 2.99 -4.37
N ALA A 2 26.89 2.60 -5.62
CA ALA A 2 26.13 3.10 -6.79
C ALA A 2 24.61 2.85 -6.74
N LEU A 3 24.17 1.72 -6.16
CA LEU A 3 22.73 1.39 -6.09
C LEU A 3 21.97 2.09 -4.94
N ALA A 4 22.66 2.76 -4.02
CA ALA A 4 22.05 3.46 -2.88
C ALA A 4 21.44 4.83 -3.26
N GLN A 5 21.62 5.26 -4.51
CA GLN A 5 21.22 6.59 -4.96
C GLN A 5 19.69 6.78 -4.89
N PRO A 6 19.19 7.98 -4.51
CA PRO A 6 17.75 8.23 -4.37
C PRO A 6 16.93 7.94 -5.63
N ILE A 7 17.52 8.14 -6.81
CA ILE A 7 16.87 7.82 -8.09
C ILE A 7 16.55 6.32 -8.20
N LEU A 8 17.37 5.46 -7.59
CA LEU A 8 17.26 4.02 -7.63
C LEU A 8 16.42 3.44 -6.49
N THR A 9 16.61 3.93 -5.26
CA THR A 9 15.88 3.43 -4.08
C THR A 9 14.52 4.09 -3.92
N GLY A 10 14.34 5.28 -4.48
CA GLY A 10 13.17 6.13 -4.25
C GLY A 10 13.19 6.88 -2.93
N LEU A 11 14.29 6.82 -2.17
CA LEU A 11 14.43 7.40 -0.84
C LEU A 11 15.62 8.36 -0.79
N ALA A 12 15.48 9.47 -0.04
CA ALA A 12 16.63 10.30 0.31
C ALA A 12 17.64 9.48 1.13
N LEU A 13 18.93 9.84 1.05
CA LEU A 13 20.01 9.06 1.69
C LEU A 13 19.84 8.93 3.22
N HIS A 14 19.39 9.99 3.89
CA HIS A 14 19.13 9.95 5.33
C HIS A 14 17.95 9.02 5.68
N HIS A 15 16.90 8.97 4.85
CA HIS A 15 15.79 8.02 5.03
C HIS A 15 16.21 6.58 4.77
N LEU A 16 17.07 6.36 3.77
CA LEU A 16 17.64 5.04 3.54
C LEU A 16 18.46 4.58 4.77
N GLY A 17 19.27 5.47 5.35
CA GLY A 17 20.02 5.20 6.57
C GLY A 17 19.13 4.86 7.77
N ALA A 18 18.10 5.68 8.03
CA ALA A 18 17.14 5.45 9.10
C ALA A 18 16.38 4.13 8.92
N LEU A 19 15.93 3.83 7.69
CA LEU A 19 15.26 2.57 7.36
C LEU A 19 16.17 1.35 7.59
N ILE A 20 17.45 1.45 7.20
CA ILE A 20 18.42 0.36 7.44
C ILE A 20 18.59 0.15 8.95
N ALA A 21 18.74 1.23 9.73
CA ALA A 21 18.85 1.14 11.18
C ALA A 21 17.59 0.54 11.82
N GLU A 22 16.41 0.92 11.37
CA GLU A 22 15.13 0.38 11.85
C GLU A 22 14.99 -1.13 11.58
N LEU A 23 15.46 -1.60 10.42
CA LEU A 23 15.24 -2.97 9.98
C LEU A 23 16.28 -3.98 10.48
N VAL A 24 17.40 -3.55 11.07
CA VAL A 24 18.52 -4.43 11.42
C VAL A 24 18.15 -5.46 12.50
N ASP A 25 17.45 -5.03 13.55
CA ASP A 25 17.06 -5.90 14.66
C ASP A 25 15.93 -6.85 14.28
N PRO A 26 14.83 -6.40 13.63
CA PRO A 26 13.80 -7.31 13.11
C PRO A 26 14.36 -8.34 12.14
N TRP A 27 15.28 -7.93 11.25
CA TRP A 27 15.93 -8.86 10.33
C TRP A 27 16.79 -9.88 11.07
N SER A 28 17.60 -9.44 12.03
CA SER A 28 18.46 -10.33 12.82
C SER A 28 17.65 -11.35 13.61
N ALA A 29 16.56 -10.92 14.25
CA ALA A 29 15.62 -11.80 14.95
C ALA A 29 14.97 -12.82 14.01
N GLN A 30 14.54 -12.39 12.82
CA GLN A 30 14.00 -13.27 11.79
C GLN A 30 15.02 -14.31 11.31
N GLN A 31 16.29 -13.90 11.10
CA GLN A 31 17.36 -14.81 10.71
C GLN A 31 17.63 -15.85 11.78
N ASP A 32 17.73 -15.45 13.04
CA ASP A 32 17.96 -16.35 14.15
C ASP A 32 16.81 -17.35 14.32
N SER A 33 15.55 -16.90 14.24
CA SER A 33 14.38 -17.78 14.29
C SER A 33 14.41 -18.83 13.16
N ARG A 34 14.64 -18.39 11.91
CA ARG A 34 14.73 -19.30 10.75
C ARG A 34 15.85 -20.34 10.92
N LEU A 35 17.01 -19.90 11.38
CA LEU A 35 18.14 -20.80 11.56
C LEU A 35 17.95 -21.74 12.76
N ARG A 36 17.27 -21.32 13.83
CA ARG A 36 16.88 -22.19 14.95
C ARG A 36 15.92 -23.28 14.47
N GLN A 37 14.87 -22.91 13.74
CA GLN A 37 13.92 -23.86 13.15
C GLN A 37 14.61 -24.88 12.25
N ARG A 38 15.52 -24.44 11.37
CA ARG A 38 16.29 -25.33 10.51
C ARG A 38 17.23 -26.28 11.27
N ARG A 39 17.80 -25.82 12.39
CA ARG A 39 18.74 -26.60 13.20
C ARG A 39 18.05 -27.52 14.20
N GLY A 40 16.80 -27.23 14.58
CA GLY A 40 16.08 -27.91 15.65
C GLY A 40 16.58 -27.58 17.07
N HIS A 41 17.59 -26.71 17.21
CA HIS A 41 18.17 -26.33 18.50
C HIS A 41 18.79 -24.92 18.48
N GLY A 42 19.15 -24.42 19.67
CA GLY A 42 19.82 -23.15 19.88
C GLY A 42 21.20 -23.06 19.21
N ARG A 43 21.70 -21.85 19.00
CA ARG A 43 22.97 -21.61 18.33
C ARG A 43 24.15 -22.12 19.20
N LYS A 44 25.07 -22.90 18.62
CA LYS A 44 26.26 -23.46 19.32
C LYS A 44 27.57 -22.68 19.13
N ARG A 45 27.68 -21.83 18.10
CA ARG A 45 28.87 -21.01 17.75
C ARG A 45 28.50 -19.53 17.65
N ALA A 46 29.42 -18.59 17.83
CA ALA A 46 29.16 -17.15 17.75
C ALA A 46 28.60 -16.67 16.38
N ALA A 47 28.01 -15.46 16.36
CA ALA A 47 27.62 -14.72 15.14
C ALA A 47 28.72 -14.75 14.06
N GLY A 48 28.38 -14.91 12.77
CA GLY A 48 29.35 -14.83 11.67
C GLY A 48 30.18 -16.08 11.33
N ALA A 49 30.18 -17.16 12.12
CA ALA A 49 31.00 -18.36 11.86
C ALA A 49 30.51 -19.30 10.72
N GLY A 50 29.69 -18.80 9.79
CA GLY A 50 29.23 -19.52 8.60
C GLY A 50 29.86 -18.96 7.32
N PRO A 51 29.58 -19.54 6.13
CA PRO A 51 30.07 -18.99 4.87
C PRO A 51 29.70 -17.51 4.75
N GLY A 52 30.66 -16.69 4.29
CA GLY A 52 30.48 -15.24 4.15
C GLY A 52 29.20 -14.92 3.38
N HIS A 53 28.42 -13.95 3.86
CA HIS A 53 27.22 -13.54 3.13
C HIS A 53 27.67 -12.79 1.87
N THR A 54 27.40 -13.34 0.68
CA THR A 54 27.65 -12.68 -0.60
C THR A 54 26.91 -11.33 -0.73
N LEU A 55 25.91 -11.08 0.11
CA LEU A 55 25.20 -9.81 0.18
C LEU A 55 25.00 -9.39 1.65
N MET A 56 25.59 -8.25 2.02
CA MET A 56 25.45 -7.65 3.34
C MET A 56 24.03 -7.17 3.58
N PHE A 57 23.63 -6.99 4.84
CA PHE A 57 22.26 -6.58 5.19
C PHE A 57 21.82 -5.29 4.47
N THR A 58 22.68 -4.26 4.46
CA THR A 58 22.44 -3.00 3.74
C THR A 58 22.15 -3.23 2.25
N ASP A 59 22.93 -4.07 1.57
CA ASP A 59 22.72 -4.38 0.17
C ASP A 59 21.43 -5.17 -0.06
N ARG A 60 20.98 -5.97 0.91
CA ARG A 60 19.69 -6.68 0.84
C ARG A 60 18.54 -5.70 0.84
N VAL A 61 18.62 -4.67 1.70
CA VAL A 61 17.63 -3.59 1.74
C VAL A 61 17.63 -2.82 0.42
N ILE A 62 18.80 -2.36 -0.05
CA ILE A 62 18.93 -1.62 -1.30
C ILE A 62 18.41 -2.42 -2.50
N ALA A 63 18.84 -3.68 -2.65
CA ALA A 63 18.39 -4.55 -3.73
C ALA A 63 16.86 -4.74 -3.72
N THR A 64 16.28 -4.88 -2.53
CA THR A 64 14.82 -5.01 -2.37
C THR A 64 14.11 -3.73 -2.80
N LEU A 65 14.56 -2.56 -2.35
CA LEU A 65 13.98 -1.26 -2.74
C LEU A 65 14.01 -1.05 -4.27
N VAL A 66 15.14 -1.35 -4.90
CA VAL A 66 15.29 -1.24 -6.37
C VAL A 66 14.32 -2.19 -7.10
N ILE A 67 14.14 -3.42 -6.59
CA ILE A 67 13.16 -4.36 -7.14
C ILE A 67 11.73 -3.87 -6.95
N LEU A 68 11.38 -3.34 -5.77
CA LEU A 68 10.04 -2.78 -5.53
C LEU A 68 9.76 -1.60 -6.47
N ARG A 69 10.75 -0.74 -6.71
CA ARG A 69 10.61 0.46 -7.54
C ARG A 69 10.49 0.14 -9.03
N PHE A 70 11.35 -0.73 -9.56
CA PHE A 70 11.46 -0.94 -11.02
C PHE A 70 11.01 -2.32 -11.50
N GLN A 71 10.85 -3.29 -10.60
CA GLN A 71 10.63 -4.71 -10.94
C GLN A 71 11.70 -5.27 -11.87
N LEU A 72 12.97 -4.91 -11.63
CA LEU A 72 14.09 -5.51 -12.35
C LEU A 72 14.12 -7.03 -12.14
N PRO A 73 14.48 -7.82 -13.17
CA PRO A 73 14.75 -9.23 -12.98
C PRO A 73 15.80 -9.43 -11.89
N HIS A 74 15.58 -10.37 -10.97
CA HIS A 74 16.55 -10.64 -9.88
C HIS A 74 17.95 -10.98 -10.41
N ALA A 75 18.04 -11.59 -11.60
CA ALA A 75 19.31 -11.89 -12.26
C ALA A 75 20.08 -10.63 -12.70
N ALA A 76 19.38 -9.55 -13.07
CA ALA A 76 20.03 -8.29 -13.44
C ALA A 76 20.70 -7.64 -12.23
N LEU A 77 20.01 -7.59 -11.09
CA LEU A 77 20.63 -7.13 -9.84
C LEU A 77 21.75 -8.08 -9.37
N ALA A 78 21.58 -9.39 -9.55
CA ALA A 78 22.59 -10.36 -9.18
C ALA A 78 23.91 -10.12 -9.95
N ALA A 79 23.83 -9.85 -11.25
CA ALA A 79 24.98 -9.46 -12.06
C ALA A 79 25.65 -8.16 -11.56
N LEU A 80 24.85 -7.16 -11.19
CA LEU A 80 25.37 -5.89 -10.64
C LEU A 80 26.06 -6.05 -9.28
N TYR A 81 25.64 -7.02 -8.47
CA TYR A 81 26.23 -7.33 -7.17
C TYR A 81 27.32 -8.41 -7.23
N GLY A 82 27.59 -9.02 -8.39
CA GLY A 82 28.49 -10.17 -8.48
C GLY A 82 28.03 -11.37 -7.63
N ALA A 83 26.71 -11.56 -7.50
CA ALA A 83 26.10 -12.56 -6.65
C ALA A 83 25.21 -13.53 -7.44
N ASP A 84 24.77 -14.61 -6.81
CA ASP A 84 23.77 -15.50 -7.40
C ASP A 84 22.36 -14.88 -7.43
N ARG A 85 21.59 -15.19 -8.47
CA ARG A 85 20.15 -14.86 -8.54
C ARG A 85 19.37 -15.31 -7.30
N SER A 86 19.73 -16.48 -6.77
CA SER A 86 19.11 -17.05 -5.57
C SER A 86 19.37 -16.20 -4.33
N THR A 87 20.54 -15.56 -4.23
CA THR A 87 20.92 -14.64 -3.15
C THR A 87 20.04 -13.38 -3.16
N VAL A 88 19.88 -12.75 -4.33
CA VAL A 88 18.96 -11.60 -4.48
C VAL A 88 17.51 -12.00 -4.19
N THR A 89 17.08 -13.16 -4.69
CA THR A 89 15.71 -13.66 -4.42
C THR A 89 15.48 -13.84 -2.92
N ARG A 90 16.45 -14.43 -2.22
CA ARG A 90 16.41 -14.61 -0.77
C ARG A 90 16.38 -13.26 -0.06
N ALA A 91 17.18 -12.28 -0.48
CA ALA A 91 17.18 -10.94 0.08
C ALA A 91 15.78 -10.29 0.01
N VAL A 92 15.13 -10.32 -1.15
CA VAL A 92 13.77 -9.79 -1.31
C VAL A 92 12.76 -10.49 -0.40
N HIS A 93 12.85 -11.82 -0.29
CA HIS A 93 11.96 -12.60 0.58
C HIS A 93 12.20 -12.35 2.07
N GLU A 94 13.40 -11.92 2.46
CA GLU A 94 13.73 -11.57 3.83
C GLU A 94 13.31 -10.13 4.18
N ILE A 95 13.53 -9.18 3.27
CA ILE A 95 13.31 -7.75 3.55
C ILE A 95 11.87 -7.28 3.28
N ARG A 96 11.22 -7.78 2.22
CA ARG A 96 9.87 -7.31 1.84
C ARG A 96 8.82 -7.48 2.96
N PRO A 97 8.77 -8.60 3.71
CA PRO A 97 7.84 -8.74 4.83
C PRO A 97 8.12 -7.72 5.94
N LEU A 98 9.39 -7.43 6.21
CA LEU A 98 9.78 -6.44 7.22
C LEU A 98 9.31 -5.04 6.82
N LEU A 99 9.49 -4.65 5.56
CA LEU A 99 8.97 -3.39 5.03
C LEU A 99 7.44 -3.31 5.11
N ALA A 100 6.75 -4.41 4.79
CA ALA A 100 5.28 -4.47 4.82
C ALA A 100 4.73 -4.35 6.25
N ALA A 101 5.42 -4.93 7.23
CA ALA A 101 5.01 -4.90 8.63
C ALA A 101 5.07 -3.51 9.27
N ARG A 102 5.84 -2.57 8.69
CA ARG A 102 6.02 -1.22 9.25
C ARG A 102 4.76 -0.39 9.32
N GLY A 103 3.77 -0.63 8.47
CA GLY A 103 2.58 0.24 8.37
C GLY A 103 2.89 1.63 7.80
N CYS A 104 1.87 2.48 7.71
CA CYS A 104 2.00 3.86 7.25
C CYS A 104 2.36 4.79 8.43
N ALA A 105 3.18 5.81 8.20
CA ALA A 105 3.48 6.83 9.21
C ALA A 105 2.25 7.70 9.49
N ALA A 106 1.94 7.92 10.76
CA ALA A 106 0.92 8.87 11.19
C ALA A 106 1.48 10.31 11.12
N PRO A 107 0.92 11.23 10.31
CA PRO A 107 1.55 12.52 10.07
C PRO A 107 1.65 13.44 11.29
N GLU A 108 0.63 13.47 12.15
CA GLU A 108 0.59 14.35 13.33
C GLU A 108 1.06 13.62 14.61
N ALA A 109 1.53 12.37 14.49
CA ALA A 109 1.98 11.56 15.61
C ALA A 109 3.32 10.85 15.30
N PRO A 110 4.46 11.55 15.47
CA PRO A 110 5.77 11.00 15.19
C PRO A 110 6.03 9.66 15.89
N GLY A 111 6.52 8.67 15.14
CA GLY A 111 6.78 7.33 15.66
C GLY A 111 5.57 6.39 15.68
N VAL A 112 4.34 6.91 15.49
CA VAL A 112 3.14 6.08 15.38
C VAL A 112 2.98 5.52 13.97
N ARG A 113 2.61 4.24 13.89
CA ARG A 113 2.39 3.50 12.65
C ARG A 113 0.95 3.00 12.56
N LEU A 114 0.34 3.20 11.40
CA LEU A 114 -1.01 2.77 11.07
C LEU A 114 -0.92 1.49 10.23
N HIS A 115 -1.34 0.36 10.78
CA HIS A 115 -1.24 -0.96 10.14
C HIS A 115 -2.57 -1.40 9.52
N THR A 116 -3.67 -0.95 10.10
CA THR A 116 -5.03 -1.37 9.75
C THR A 116 -5.95 -0.19 9.48
N LEU A 117 -7.11 -0.46 8.86
CA LEU A 117 -8.15 0.56 8.72
C LEU A 117 -8.65 1.05 10.08
N ALA A 118 -8.68 0.17 11.09
CA ALA A 118 -9.05 0.55 12.46
C ALA A 118 -8.07 1.57 13.05
N ASP A 119 -6.76 1.39 12.84
CA ASP A 119 -5.74 2.34 13.31
C ASP A 119 -5.96 3.72 12.67
N VAL A 120 -6.32 3.75 11.38
CA VAL A 120 -6.59 5.01 10.65
C VAL A 120 -7.79 5.74 11.23
N PHE A 121 -8.88 5.02 11.54
CA PHE A 121 -10.06 5.61 12.15
C PHE A 121 -9.79 6.10 13.58
N ALA A 122 -9.06 5.31 14.38
CA ALA A 122 -8.64 5.72 15.72
C ALA A 122 -7.75 6.97 15.67
N TYR A 123 -6.79 7.01 14.74
CA TYR A 123 -5.95 8.18 14.49
C TYR A 123 -6.77 9.40 14.09
N ALA A 124 -7.70 9.27 13.13
CA ALA A 124 -8.55 10.36 12.69
C ALA A 124 -9.43 10.90 13.82
N ALA A 125 -10.00 10.01 14.64
CA ALA A 125 -10.81 10.39 15.80
C ALA A 125 -9.99 11.19 16.82
N ALA A 126 -8.74 10.80 17.08
CA ALA A 126 -7.86 11.48 18.03
C ALA A 126 -7.37 12.85 17.53
N HIS A 127 -7.30 13.06 16.21
CA HIS A 127 -6.73 14.28 15.61
C HIS A 127 -7.78 15.14 14.89
N GLY A 128 -9.07 14.87 15.09
CA GLY A 128 -10.17 15.63 14.48
C GLY A 128 -10.18 15.58 12.94
N GLY A 129 -9.63 14.51 12.35
CA GLY A 129 -9.34 14.43 10.93
C GLY A 129 -10.49 13.90 10.08
N HIS A 130 -10.62 14.46 8.88
CA HIS A 130 -11.43 13.90 7.80
C HIS A 130 -10.62 12.92 6.95
N LEU A 131 -11.21 11.76 6.64
CA LEU A 131 -10.61 10.74 5.81
C LEU A 131 -11.14 10.83 4.38
N ARG A 132 -10.27 10.60 3.40
CA ARG A 132 -10.69 10.37 2.01
C ARG A 132 -10.41 8.95 1.60
N VAL A 133 -11.38 8.31 0.95
CA VAL A 133 -11.30 6.91 0.56
C VAL A 133 -11.54 6.75 -0.92
N ASP A 134 -10.60 6.07 -1.59
CA ASP A 134 -10.76 5.73 -3.00
C ASP A 134 -10.16 4.34 -3.31
N GLY A 135 -10.74 3.68 -4.31
CA GLY A 135 -10.29 2.39 -4.81
C GLY A 135 -9.32 2.55 -5.98
N THR A 136 -8.20 1.84 -5.96
CA THR A 136 -7.27 1.77 -7.09
C THR A 136 -7.07 0.34 -7.59
N GLU A 137 -6.81 0.22 -8.90
CA GLU A 137 -6.57 -1.06 -9.56
C GLU A 137 -5.12 -1.16 -10.03
N VAL A 138 -4.49 -2.31 -9.79
CA VAL A 138 -3.16 -2.66 -10.31
C VAL A 138 -3.28 -3.88 -11.21
N GLN A 139 -2.73 -3.83 -12.41
CA GLN A 139 -2.69 -5.00 -13.28
C GLN A 139 -1.85 -6.10 -12.62
N VAL A 140 -2.39 -7.31 -12.50
CA VAL A 140 -1.71 -8.46 -11.91
C VAL A 140 -1.67 -9.64 -12.89
N ARG A 141 -0.78 -10.60 -12.64
CA ARG A 141 -0.75 -11.84 -13.43
C ARG A 141 -2.07 -12.58 -13.37
N ARG A 142 -2.55 -13.01 -14.55
CA ARG A 142 -3.73 -13.86 -14.68
C ARG A 142 -3.50 -15.19 -13.95
N PRO A 143 -4.49 -15.71 -13.19
CA PRO A 143 -4.45 -17.08 -12.71
C PRO A 143 -4.23 -18.07 -13.87
N ARG A 144 -3.53 -19.18 -13.59
CA ARG A 144 -3.35 -20.27 -14.55
C ARG A 144 -4.71 -20.78 -15.05
N ALA A 145 -4.72 -21.33 -16.27
CA ALA A 145 -5.92 -21.94 -16.83
C ALA A 145 -6.51 -23.01 -15.88
N LYS A 146 -7.83 -23.22 -15.95
CA LYS A 146 -8.58 -24.20 -15.14
C LYS A 146 -8.65 -23.93 -13.63
N ARG A 147 -8.17 -22.79 -13.14
CA ARG A 147 -8.40 -22.36 -11.74
C ARG A 147 -9.77 -21.66 -11.60
N PRO A 148 -10.60 -21.99 -10.60
CA PRO A 148 -11.91 -21.37 -10.38
C PRO A 148 -11.84 -19.83 -10.27
N GLU A 149 -10.79 -19.34 -9.62
CA GLU A 149 -10.55 -17.92 -9.36
C GLU A 149 -10.18 -17.11 -10.62
N ARG A 150 -9.99 -17.74 -11.78
CA ARG A 150 -9.49 -17.08 -13.00
C ARG A 150 -10.33 -15.88 -13.44
N ARG A 151 -11.64 -15.94 -13.23
CA ARG A 151 -12.58 -14.84 -13.54
C ARG A 151 -12.70 -13.80 -12.43
N ALA A 152 -12.32 -14.13 -11.19
CA ALA A 152 -12.44 -13.22 -10.05
C ALA A 152 -11.53 -11.98 -10.19
N PHE A 153 -10.40 -12.11 -10.88
CA PHE A 153 -9.48 -11.00 -11.10
C PHE A 153 -9.82 -10.15 -12.31
N VAL A 154 -10.79 -10.53 -13.15
CA VAL A 154 -11.14 -9.75 -14.34
C VAL A 154 -11.98 -8.55 -13.91
N SER A 155 -11.39 -7.37 -13.92
CA SER A 155 -12.11 -6.11 -13.70
C SER A 155 -12.96 -5.78 -14.91
N GLY A 156 -14.25 -5.52 -14.67
CA GLY A 156 -15.17 -5.02 -15.70
C GLY A 156 -14.79 -3.62 -16.17
N LYS A 157 -14.32 -2.76 -15.25
CA LYS A 157 -13.92 -1.37 -15.52
C LYS A 157 -12.67 -1.29 -16.38
N LYS A 158 -11.63 -2.07 -16.04
CA LYS A 158 -10.35 -2.08 -16.77
C LYS A 158 -10.29 -3.08 -17.91
N LYS A 159 -11.27 -4.00 -18.01
CA LYS A 159 -11.29 -5.12 -18.97
C LYS A 159 -10.00 -5.97 -18.94
N GLN A 160 -9.37 -6.06 -17.77
CA GLN A 160 -8.06 -6.70 -17.56
C GLN A 160 -8.02 -7.42 -16.21
N ASN A 161 -6.99 -8.24 -15.97
CA ASN A 161 -6.79 -8.86 -14.66
C ASN A 161 -6.15 -7.88 -13.70
N THR A 162 -6.86 -7.52 -12.64
CA THR A 162 -6.39 -6.53 -11.67
C THR A 162 -6.56 -7.03 -10.24
N GLY A 163 -5.70 -6.55 -9.36
CA GLY A 163 -5.93 -6.51 -7.92
C GLY A 163 -6.41 -5.11 -7.56
N LYS A 164 -7.44 -5.04 -6.71
CA LYS A 164 -7.95 -3.79 -6.13
C LYS A 164 -7.31 -3.55 -4.77
N ALA A 165 -7.09 -2.29 -4.46
CA ALA A 165 -6.64 -1.82 -3.15
C ALA A 165 -7.45 -0.58 -2.77
N THR A 166 -7.73 -0.43 -1.47
CA THR A 166 -8.26 0.81 -0.90
C THR A 166 -7.09 1.69 -0.54
N ALA A 167 -7.10 2.94 -0.99
CA ALA A 167 -6.26 4.00 -0.46
C ALA A 167 -7.10 4.88 0.48
N VAL A 168 -6.54 5.20 1.64
CA VAL A 168 -7.09 6.19 2.57
C VAL A 168 -6.05 7.28 2.78
N SER A 169 -6.47 8.53 2.65
CA SER A 169 -5.65 9.70 2.91
C SER A 169 -6.32 10.64 3.88
N ASP A 170 -5.55 11.56 4.44
CA ASP A 170 -6.10 12.73 5.12
C ASP A 170 -6.56 13.80 4.11
N GLU A 171 -7.00 14.93 4.67
CA GLU A 171 -7.43 16.10 3.92
C GLU A 171 -6.33 16.80 3.10
N LYS A 172 -5.05 16.56 3.44
CA LYS A 172 -3.87 17.10 2.75
C LYS A 172 -3.35 16.16 1.65
N GLY A 173 -3.96 14.98 1.50
CA GLY A 173 -3.54 13.97 0.52
C GLY A 173 -2.34 13.15 0.97
N ARG A 174 -2.01 13.14 2.28
CA ARG A 174 -0.98 12.25 2.84
C ARG A 174 -1.59 10.86 3.01
N LEU A 175 -0.89 9.84 2.50
CA LEU A 175 -1.37 8.45 2.53
C LEU A 175 -1.33 7.87 3.95
N LEU A 176 -2.48 7.45 4.46
CA LEU A 176 -2.63 6.85 5.79
C LEU A 176 -2.80 5.33 5.73
N PHE A 177 -3.33 4.81 4.62
CA PHE A 177 -3.49 3.37 4.42
C PHE A 177 -3.56 3.02 2.94
N PHE A 178 -2.98 1.87 2.59
CA PHE A 178 -3.09 1.30 1.26
C PHE A 178 -3.17 -0.23 1.37
N GLY A 179 -4.39 -0.76 1.31
CA GLY A 179 -4.64 -2.13 1.72
C GLY A 179 -5.94 -2.70 1.17
N ALA A 180 -6.57 -3.59 1.94
CA ALA A 180 -7.82 -4.24 1.56
C ALA A 180 -7.76 -5.02 0.25
N PHE A 181 -6.64 -5.69 -0.05
CA PHE A 181 -6.44 -6.24 -1.39
C PHE A 181 -7.49 -7.28 -1.76
N ARG A 182 -8.18 -7.07 -2.89
CA ARG A 182 -9.21 -7.98 -3.40
C ARG A 182 -9.11 -8.21 -4.91
N PRO A 183 -9.66 -9.32 -5.43
CA PRO A 183 -9.72 -9.55 -6.87
C PRO A 183 -10.49 -8.45 -7.61
N GLY A 184 -10.03 -8.06 -8.79
CA GLY A 184 -10.53 -6.92 -9.55
C GLY A 184 -12.01 -6.93 -9.94
N ARG A 185 -12.69 -8.09 -9.89
CA ARG A 185 -14.15 -8.18 -10.13
C ARG A 185 -14.97 -7.63 -8.97
N MET A 186 -14.42 -7.61 -7.76
CA MET A 186 -15.14 -7.15 -6.56
C MET A 186 -15.42 -5.64 -6.64
N HIS A 187 -16.59 -5.22 -6.18
CA HIS A 187 -16.95 -3.81 -6.09
C HIS A 187 -16.22 -3.13 -4.92
N ASP A 188 -15.85 -1.85 -5.09
CA ASP A 188 -14.99 -1.15 -4.12
C ASP A 188 -15.69 -0.98 -2.76
N ALA A 189 -16.98 -0.64 -2.74
CA ALA A 189 -17.75 -0.61 -1.50
C ALA A 189 -17.80 -1.97 -0.78
N THR A 190 -17.95 -3.09 -1.50
CA THR A 190 -17.98 -4.42 -0.89
C THR A 190 -16.63 -4.77 -0.26
N MET A 191 -15.53 -4.40 -0.93
CA MET A 191 -14.18 -4.57 -0.40
C MET A 191 -14.04 -3.84 0.93
N LEU A 192 -14.42 -2.56 0.98
CA LEU A 192 -14.29 -1.75 2.18
C LEU A 192 -15.18 -2.23 3.34
N ARG A 193 -16.41 -2.69 3.04
CA ARG A 193 -17.28 -3.34 4.03
C ARG A 193 -16.70 -4.64 4.58
N THR A 194 -16.02 -5.43 3.74
CA THR A 194 -15.33 -6.64 4.18
C THR A 194 -14.20 -6.33 5.17
N GLU A 195 -13.61 -5.14 5.09
CA GLU A 195 -12.59 -4.66 6.04
C GLU A 195 -13.19 -4.02 7.30
N GLY A 196 -14.52 -4.11 7.49
CA GLY A 196 -15.17 -3.67 8.72
C GLY A 196 -15.50 -2.18 8.80
N VAL A 197 -15.54 -1.45 7.67
CA VAL A 197 -15.82 0.00 7.69
C VAL A 197 -17.15 0.37 8.36
N ASP A 198 -18.16 -0.50 8.26
CA ASP A 198 -19.46 -0.30 8.92
C ASP A 198 -19.32 -0.22 10.44
N ASP A 199 -18.51 -1.09 11.04
CA ASP A 199 -18.26 -1.11 12.47
C ASP A 199 -17.41 0.09 12.91
N LEU A 200 -16.43 0.48 12.08
CA LEU A 200 -15.58 1.64 12.35
C LEU A 200 -16.36 2.95 12.28
N LEU A 201 -17.26 3.11 11.31
CA LEU A 201 -18.12 4.29 11.21
C LEU A 201 -19.02 4.42 12.44
N ARG A 202 -19.60 3.31 12.92
CA ARG A 202 -20.39 3.27 14.16
C ARG A 202 -19.54 3.57 15.41
N GLN A 203 -18.33 3.03 15.48
CA GLN A 203 -17.43 3.20 16.63
C GLN A 203 -16.91 4.63 16.73
N TYR A 204 -16.68 5.31 15.61
CA TYR A 204 -16.06 6.64 15.56
C TYR A 204 -16.98 7.66 14.86
N PRO A 205 -18.14 8.02 15.45
CA PRO A 205 -19.14 8.88 14.80
C PRO A 205 -18.64 10.29 14.44
N GLY A 206 -17.58 10.76 15.11
CA GLY A 206 -16.94 12.05 14.81
C GLY A 206 -15.99 12.06 13.61
N VAL A 207 -15.66 10.90 13.04
CA VAL A 207 -14.76 10.81 11.88
C VAL A 207 -15.57 10.94 10.59
N GLY A 208 -15.37 12.05 9.87
CA GLY A 208 -15.97 12.25 8.55
C GLY A 208 -15.19 11.53 7.45
N VAL A 209 -15.91 10.93 6.49
CA VAL A 209 -15.32 10.20 5.36
C VAL A 209 -15.84 10.76 4.03
N GLU A 210 -14.95 11.17 3.14
CA GLU A 210 -15.27 11.54 1.76
C GLU A 210 -14.90 10.40 0.82
N ALA A 211 -15.86 9.92 0.02
CA ALA A 211 -15.67 8.79 -0.88
C ALA A 211 -16.15 9.06 -2.31
N ASP A 212 -15.66 8.26 -3.26
CA ASP A 212 -16.06 8.36 -4.66
C ASP A 212 -17.48 7.80 -4.93
N SER A 213 -17.95 7.94 -6.17
CA SER A 213 -19.28 7.42 -6.58
C SER A 213 -19.45 5.91 -6.43
N GLY A 214 -18.35 5.15 -6.38
CA GLY A 214 -18.35 3.72 -6.10
C GLY A 214 -18.74 3.38 -4.66
N TYR A 215 -18.90 4.37 -3.77
CA TYR A 215 -19.28 4.17 -2.38
C TYR A 215 -20.65 4.77 -2.02
N GLN A 216 -21.53 5.01 -3.01
CA GLN A 216 -22.89 5.54 -2.77
C GLN A 216 -23.70 4.78 -1.72
N GLY A 217 -23.50 3.45 -1.61
CA GLY A 217 -24.14 2.65 -0.56
C GLY A 217 -23.72 3.06 0.85
N LEU A 218 -22.48 3.50 1.07
CA LEU A 218 -22.02 4.01 2.37
C LEU A 218 -22.58 5.41 2.65
N VAL A 219 -22.64 6.28 1.63
CA VAL A 219 -23.24 7.62 1.75
C VAL A 219 -24.72 7.52 2.17
N ARG A 220 -25.46 6.55 1.60
CA ARG A 220 -26.86 6.30 1.95
C ARG A 220 -27.01 5.79 3.39
N ASP A 221 -26.14 4.90 3.83
CA ASP A 221 -26.30 4.19 5.11
C ASP A 221 -25.78 5.02 6.30
N TYR A 222 -24.85 5.94 6.07
CA TYR A 222 -24.26 6.82 7.09
C TYR A 222 -24.34 8.31 6.68
N PRO A 223 -25.55 8.84 6.46
CA PRO A 223 -25.72 10.23 6.09
C PRO A 223 -25.22 11.13 7.23
N GLY A 224 -24.41 12.13 6.89
CA GLY A 224 -23.80 13.05 7.86
C GLY A 224 -22.37 12.67 8.30
N GLN A 225 -21.98 11.41 8.15
CA GLN A 225 -20.62 10.95 8.40
C GLN A 225 -19.87 10.65 7.11
N VAL A 226 -20.54 10.02 6.13
CA VAL A 226 -19.96 9.74 4.81
C VAL A 226 -20.56 10.65 3.74
N SER A 227 -19.69 11.34 3.01
CA SER A 227 -20.04 12.18 1.86
C SER A 227 -19.50 11.61 0.55
N GLY A 228 -20.15 11.94 -0.55
CA GLY A 228 -19.76 11.49 -1.88
C GLY A 228 -20.39 12.36 -2.97
N PRO A 229 -20.07 12.11 -4.26
CA PRO A 229 -20.58 12.94 -5.34
C PRO A 229 -22.10 12.91 -5.38
N PRO A 230 -22.76 14.06 -5.61
CA PRO A 230 -24.20 14.10 -5.73
C PRO A 230 -24.65 13.20 -6.87
N LYS A 231 -25.75 12.48 -6.67
CA LYS A 231 -26.33 11.61 -7.69
C LYS A 231 -26.69 12.44 -8.90
N LYS A 232 -26.31 11.96 -10.09
CA LYS A 232 -26.66 12.64 -11.34
C LYS A 232 -28.19 12.78 -11.45
N PRO A 233 -28.71 13.99 -11.74
CA PRO A 233 -30.14 14.21 -11.95
C PRO A 233 -30.67 13.33 -13.09
N GLY A 234 -31.98 13.07 -13.05
CA GLY A 234 -32.70 12.37 -14.11
C GLY A 234 -32.73 13.17 -15.41
N LYS A 235 -33.21 12.54 -16.50
CA LYS A 235 -33.34 13.21 -17.80
C LYS A 235 -34.37 14.35 -17.78
N ASP A 236 -35.34 14.27 -16.87
CA ASP A 236 -36.45 15.22 -16.75
C ASP A 236 -36.19 16.29 -15.67
N ALA A 237 -34.95 16.39 -15.17
CA ALA A 237 -34.58 17.38 -14.17
C ALA A 237 -34.58 18.79 -14.78
N SER A 238 -35.04 19.75 -14.00
CA SER A 238 -35.03 21.17 -14.37
C SER A 238 -33.61 21.72 -14.52
N GLU A 239 -33.46 22.82 -15.25
CA GLU A 239 -32.17 23.48 -15.45
C GLU A 239 -31.53 23.91 -14.12
N GLU A 240 -32.33 24.37 -13.16
CA GLU A 240 -31.85 24.72 -11.82
C GLU A 240 -31.31 23.51 -11.05
N GLU A 241 -31.95 22.35 -11.16
CA GLU A 241 -31.48 21.12 -10.52
C GLU A 241 -30.18 20.63 -11.14
N VAL A 242 -30.06 20.75 -12.47
CA VAL A 242 -28.82 20.44 -13.18
C VAL A 242 -27.71 21.40 -12.76
N GLN A 243 -27.99 22.70 -12.65
CA GLN A 243 -27.00 23.69 -12.22
C GLN A 243 -26.54 23.45 -10.77
N ARG A 244 -27.48 23.23 -9.84
CA ARG A 244 -27.17 22.86 -8.44
C ARG A 244 -26.31 21.61 -8.37
N TRP A 245 -26.61 20.59 -9.17
CA TRP A 245 -25.78 19.39 -9.26
C TRP A 245 -24.38 19.68 -9.80
N GLN A 246 -24.24 20.53 -10.83
CA GLN A 246 -22.93 20.90 -11.37
C GLN A 246 -22.07 21.62 -10.33
N ASP A 247 -22.66 22.57 -9.59
CA ASP A 247 -21.95 23.34 -8.56
C ASP A 247 -21.50 22.44 -7.40
N GLN A 248 -22.39 21.57 -6.90
CA GLN A 248 -22.05 20.58 -5.87
C GLN A 248 -20.98 19.61 -6.35
N ARG A 249 -21.08 19.12 -7.60
CA ARG A 249 -20.07 18.23 -8.19
C ARG A 249 -18.72 18.94 -8.34
N LYS A 250 -18.70 20.22 -8.69
CA LYS A 250 -17.48 21.01 -8.85
C LYS A 250 -16.80 21.24 -7.51
N ALA A 251 -17.56 21.61 -6.47
CA ALA A 251 -17.06 21.75 -5.11
C ALA A 251 -16.47 20.44 -4.57
N GLN A 252 -17.08 19.30 -4.91
CA GLN A 252 -16.55 18.00 -4.50
C GLN A 252 -15.33 17.56 -5.32
N SER A 253 -15.29 17.90 -6.62
CA SER A 253 -14.19 17.51 -7.51
C SER A 253 -12.84 18.12 -7.10
N SER A 254 -12.82 19.30 -6.47
CA SER A 254 -11.58 19.89 -5.96
C SER A 254 -11.05 19.15 -4.72
N GLY A 255 -11.94 18.66 -3.84
CA GLY A 255 -11.57 17.83 -2.69
C GLY A 255 -10.93 16.49 -3.09
N ARG A 256 -11.42 15.88 -4.18
CA ARG A 256 -10.90 14.61 -4.71
C ARG A 256 -9.46 14.65 -5.20
N ILE A 257 -8.93 15.83 -5.54
CA ILE A 257 -7.55 15.99 -6.00
C ILE A 257 -6.55 15.43 -4.97
N CYS A 258 -6.85 15.58 -3.67
CA CYS A 258 -5.95 15.12 -2.62
C CYS A 258 -5.83 13.59 -2.53
N VAL A 259 -6.94 12.85 -2.64
CA VAL A 259 -6.88 11.36 -2.62
C VAL A 259 -6.29 10.83 -3.92
N GLU A 260 -6.52 11.51 -5.04
CA GLU A 260 -5.86 11.18 -6.31
C GLU A 260 -4.34 11.40 -6.22
N HIS A 261 -3.88 12.47 -5.57
CA HIS A 261 -2.47 12.68 -5.25
C HIS A 261 -1.91 11.59 -4.33
N ALA A 262 -2.66 11.22 -3.28
CA ALA A 262 -2.28 10.14 -2.36
C ALA A 262 -2.12 8.79 -3.09
N ILE A 263 -2.92 8.53 -4.12
CA ILE A 263 -2.79 7.34 -4.99
C ILE A 263 -1.67 7.50 -6.01
N ALA A 264 -1.45 8.71 -6.55
CA ALA A 264 -0.44 8.97 -7.57
C ALA A 264 0.98 8.69 -7.06
N GLU A 265 1.25 8.96 -5.79
CA GLU A 265 2.57 8.78 -5.19
C GLU A 265 3.01 7.28 -5.12
N PRO A 266 2.21 6.35 -4.58
CA PRO A 266 2.48 4.92 -4.72
C PRO A 266 2.54 4.48 -6.19
N LYS A 267 1.74 5.07 -7.08
CA LYS A 267 1.77 4.76 -8.52
C LYS A 267 3.04 5.21 -9.23
N GLN A 268 3.94 5.97 -8.60
CA GLN A 268 5.30 6.19 -9.13
C GLN A 268 6.17 4.92 -9.06
N TRP A 269 5.77 3.93 -8.26
CA TRP A 269 6.46 2.64 -8.17
C TRP A 269 5.91 1.69 -9.23
N ARG A 270 6.78 1.13 -10.07
CA ARG A 270 6.37 0.28 -11.21
C ARG A 270 5.55 -0.94 -10.76
N SER A 271 5.83 -1.46 -9.57
CA SER A 271 5.06 -2.54 -8.93
C SER A 271 3.58 -2.21 -8.75
N LEU A 272 3.23 -0.94 -8.54
CA LEU A 272 1.84 -0.48 -8.36
C LEU A 272 1.19 0.02 -9.64
N GLN A 273 1.94 0.20 -10.73
CA GLN A 273 1.38 0.43 -12.06
C GLN A 273 0.95 -0.89 -12.71
N ARG A 274 1.85 -1.87 -12.71
CA ARG A 274 1.62 -3.23 -13.21
C ARG A 274 2.51 -4.19 -12.45
N TYR A 275 1.92 -5.11 -11.72
CA TYR A 275 2.66 -6.10 -10.96
C TYR A 275 3.00 -7.33 -11.80
N THR A 276 4.29 -7.58 -11.99
CA THR A 276 4.80 -8.70 -12.77
C THR A 276 5.27 -9.86 -11.90
N GLY A 277 5.19 -9.76 -10.57
CA GLY A 277 5.54 -10.86 -9.64
C GLY A 277 4.47 -11.94 -9.53
N ARG A 278 4.67 -12.85 -8.56
CA ARG A 278 3.65 -13.83 -8.19
C ARG A 278 2.56 -13.14 -7.35
N ARG A 279 1.30 -13.32 -7.73
CA ARG A 279 0.17 -12.54 -7.19
C ARG A 279 0.06 -12.61 -5.66
N GLU A 280 0.37 -13.75 -5.07
CA GLU A 280 0.39 -13.95 -3.61
C GLU A 280 1.30 -12.97 -2.85
N HIS A 281 2.31 -12.41 -3.51
CA HIS A 281 3.21 -11.42 -2.92
C HIS A 281 2.79 -9.97 -3.18
N PHE A 282 1.73 -9.75 -3.96
CA PHE A 282 1.28 -8.40 -4.30
C PHE A 282 0.79 -7.60 -3.09
N PRO A 283 -0.07 -8.15 -2.19
CA PRO A 283 -0.49 -7.42 -0.98
C PRO A 283 0.69 -6.94 -0.13
N GLU A 284 1.64 -7.83 0.14
CA GLU A 284 2.85 -7.53 0.90
C GLU A 284 3.74 -6.49 0.18
N THR A 285 3.90 -6.62 -1.14
CA THR A 285 4.64 -5.64 -1.96
C THR A 285 4.01 -4.25 -1.87
N ALA A 286 2.70 -4.17 -1.93
CA ALA A 286 1.98 -2.92 -1.93
C ALA A 286 1.96 -2.27 -0.53
N ALA A 287 1.81 -3.05 0.55
CA ALA A 287 1.97 -2.56 1.91
C ALA A 287 3.38 -2.02 2.18
N ALA A 288 4.42 -2.71 1.71
CA ALA A 288 5.80 -2.25 1.80
C ALA A 288 6.00 -0.88 1.12
N ILE A 289 5.46 -0.71 -0.10
CA ILE A 289 5.54 0.57 -0.82
C ILE A 289 4.73 1.66 -0.12
N ALA A 290 3.56 1.32 0.42
CA ALA A 290 2.71 2.26 1.15
C ALA A 290 3.42 2.87 2.36
N GLY A 291 4.07 2.03 3.18
CA GLY A 291 4.88 2.49 4.30
C GLY A 291 5.99 3.44 3.86
N LEU A 292 6.75 3.08 2.82
CA LEU A 292 7.83 3.92 2.26
C LEU A 292 7.32 5.26 1.71
N VAL A 293 6.16 5.27 1.04
CA VAL A 293 5.56 6.50 0.51
C VAL A 293 5.03 7.38 1.65
N SER A 294 4.40 6.78 2.65
CA SER A 294 3.86 7.51 3.81
C SER A 294 4.97 8.22 4.60
N ASP A 295 6.14 7.59 4.81
CA ASP A 295 7.30 8.20 5.46
C ASP A 295 7.65 9.54 4.82
N ARG A 296 7.74 9.54 3.48
CA ARG A 296 8.05 10.73 2.69
C ARG A 296 6.93 11.78 2.73
N CYS A 297 5.66 11.37 2.86
CA CYS A 297 4.52 12.28 2.94
C CYS A 297 4.44 13.02 4.29
N VAL A 298 4.94 12.43 5.38
CA VAL A 298 4.96 13.07 6.71
C VAL A 298 6.03 14.16 6.82
N GLN A 299 7.03 14.13 5.94
CA GLN A 299 8.21 15.01 6.02
C GLN A 299 8.21 16.12 4.96
N ARG A 300 7.11 16.28 4.22
CA ARG A 300 6.84 17.43 3.34
C ARG A 300 6.07 18.50 4.10
#